data_AF-A4NX08-F1
#
_entry.id   AF-A4NX08-F1
#
_cell.length_a   1.000
_cell.length_b   1.000
_cell.length_c   1.000
_cell.angle_alpha   90.00
_cell.angle_beta   90.00
_cell.angle_gamma   90.00
#
_symmetry.space_group_name_H-M   'P 1'
#
loop_
_entity.id
_entity.type
_entity.pdbx_description
1 polymer ?
#
loop_
_entity_poly.entity_id
_entity_poly.type
_entity_poly.pdbx_seq_one_letter_code
_entity_poly.pdbx_strand_id
1 'polypeptide(L)' 'MSEQIYGIHAVNSILTHSPERLIEVFVLKGREDKRLQPLLNELYSLGIGVQFVNRQTLDKKSRW' A
#
# COMPACT_ATOMS: atom_id res chain seq x y z
N MET A 1 5.38 -14.85 -10.61
CA MET A 1 4.01 -14.50 -10.21
C MET A 1 4.13 -13.37 -9.20
N SER A 2 3.52 -12.20 -9.42
CA SER A 2 3.48 -11.13 -8.41
C SER A 2 2.40 -11.45 -7.39
N GLU A 3 2.78 -11.55 -6.11
CA GLU A 3 1.84 -11.76 -5.01
C GLU A 3 1.21 -10.41 -4.60
N GLN A 4 -0.11 -10.38 -4.46
CA GLN A 4 -0.82 -9.20 -3.96
C GLN A 4 -1.15 -9.40 -2.49
N ILE A 5 -0.81 -8.40 -1.67
CA ILE A 5 -1.14 -8.37 -0.24
C ILE A 5 -2.10 -7.23 0.08
N TYR A 6 -2.91 -7.42 1.13
CA TYR A 6 -3.97 -6.50 1.49
C TYR A 6 -3.96 -6.19 2.98
N GLY A 7 -4.34 -4.95 3.29
CA GLY A 7 -4.50 -4.49 4.67
C GLY A 7 -3.23 -3.93 5.29
N ILE A 8 -3.41 -3.00 6.23
CA ILE A 8 -2.33 -2.21 6.81
C ILE A 8 -1.29 -3.06 7.56
N HIS A 9 -1.72 -4.12 8.26
CA HIS A 9 -0.82 -4.98 9.02
C HIS A 9 0.11 -5.81 8.12
N ALA A 10 -0.43 -6.35 7.02
CA ALA A 10 0.36 -7.11 6.06
C ALA A 10 1.39 -6.20 5.36
N VAL A 11 0.95 -5.01 4.94
CA VAL A 11 1.85 -4.02 4.32
C VAL A 11 2.94 -3.59 5.29
N ASN A 12 2.60 -3.26 6.55
CA ASN A 12 3.59 -2.93 7.58
C ASN A 12 4.59 -4.07 7.79
N SER A 13 4.12 -5.32 7.89
CA SER A 13 5.00 -6.47 8.12
C SER A 13 6.04 -6.61 7.00
N ILE A 14 5.62 -6.49 5.73
CA ILE A 14 6.56 -6.52 4.60
C ILE A 14 7.48 -5.30 4.62
N LEU A 15 6.95 -4.11 4.86
CA LEU A 15 7.74 -2.89 4.89
C LEU A 15 8.87 -2.95 5.93
N THR A 16 8.60 -3.55 7.09
CA THR A 16 9.59 -3.71 8.17
C THR A 16 10.66 -4.78 7.88
N HIS A 17 10.28 -5.90 7.24
CA HIS A 17 11.18 -7.05 7.11
C HIS A 17 11.83 -7.22 5.72
N SER A 18 11.15 -6.76 4.67
CA SER A 18 11.56 -6.96 3.27
C SER A 18 10.95 -5.87 2.36
N PRO A 19 11.26 -4.58 2.59
CA PRO A 19 10.67 -3.46 1.86
C PRO A 19 10.87 -3.54 0.34
N GLU A 20 11.95 -4.16 -0.13
CA GLU A 20 12.25 -4.39 -1.54
C GLU A 20 11.22 -5.28 -2.26
N ARG A 21 10.39 -6.02 -1.52
CA ARG A 21 9.27 -6.80 -2.08
C ARG A 21 8.09 -5.93 -2.47
N LEU A 22 8.03 -4.67 -2.03
CA LEU A 22 6.96 -3.73 -2.37
C LEU A 22 7.32 -2.97 -3.65
N ILE A 23 6.65 -3.32 -4.75
CA ILE A 23 6.85 -2.67 -6.05
C ILE A 23 5.93 -1.45 -6.19
N GLU A 24 4.63 -1.64 -5.95
CA GLU A 24 3.61 -0.59 -6.02
C GLU A 24 2.61 -0.74 -4.88
N VAL A 25 2.24 0.38 -4.26
CA VAL A 25 1.20 0.43 -3.22
C VAL A 25 -0.01 1.22 -3.71
N PHE A 26 -1.19 0.60 -3.67
CA PHE A 26 -2.46 1.24 -4.02
C PHE A 26 -3.26 1.55 -2.77
N VAL A 27 -3.72 2.80 -2.66
CA VAL A 27 -4.43 3.31 -1.49
C VAL A 27 -5.76 3.91 -1.92
N LEU A 28 -6.83 3.66 -1.17
CA LEU A 28 -8.12 4.29 -1.46
C LEU A 28 -8.02 5.81 -1.25
N LYS A 29 -8.35 6.58 -2.29
CA LYS A 29 -8.43 8.05 -2.23
C LYS A 29 -9.51 8.50 -1.23
N GLY A 30 -9.23 9.57 -0.49
CA GLY A 30 -10.16 10.14 0.50
C GLY A 30 -10.13 9.44 1.86
N ARG A 31 -9.13 8.58 2.12
CA ARG A 31 -8.88 8.02 3.45
C ARG A 31 -8.23 9.08 4.36
N GLU A 32 -8.93 9.47 5.41
CA GLU A 32 -8.40 10.32 6.50
C GLU A 32 -8.03 9.48 7.74
N ASP A 33 -7.43 8.32 7.52
CA ASP A 33 -7.08 7.41 8.61
C ASP A 33 -5.77 7.85 9.27
N LYS A 34 -5.82 8.20 10.56
CA LYS A 34 -4.64 8.58 11.35
C LYS A 34 -3.56 7.49 11.38
N ARG A 35 -3.94 6.21 11.24
CA ARG A 35 -3.00 5.08 11.23
C ARG A 35 -2.32 4.89 9.89
N LEU A 36 -2.87 5.44 8.82
CA LEU A 36 -2.32 5.33 7.47
C LEU A 36 -1.17 6.31 7.25
N GLN A 37 -1.22 7.50 7.85
CA GLN A 37 -0.21 8.54 7.68
C GLN A 37 1.22 8.08 8.01
N PRO A 38 1.50 7.39 9.15
CA PRO A 38 2.84 6.88 9.43
C PRO A 38 3.35 5.90 8.36
N LEU A 39 2.50 4.98 7.90
CA LEU A 39 2.85 4.01 6.85
C LEU A 39 3.16 4.72 5.52
N LEU A 40 2.36 5.71 5.12
CA LEU A 40 2.62 6.48 3.90
C LEU A 40 3.97 7.19 3.95
N ASN A 41 4.29 7.82 5.08
CA ASN A 41 5.57 8.52 5.26
C ASN A 41 6.77 7.56 5.12
N GLU A 42 6.66 6.36 5.70
CA GLU A 42 7.71 5.34 5.60
C GLU A 42 7.89 4.85 4.16
N LEU A 43 6.78 4.55 3.46
CA LEU A 43 6.80 4.20 2.03
C LEU A 43 7.48 5.27 1.18
N TYR A 44 7.14 6.55 1.40
CA TYR A 44 7.77 7.67 0.67
C TYR A 44 9.26 7.82 1.01
N SER A 45 9.64 7.64 2.27
CA SER A 45 11.05 7.74 2.69
C SER A 45 11.93 6.67 2.02
N LEU A 46 11.35 5.51 1.71
CA LEU A 46 11.99 4.40 1.01
C LEU A 46 11.88 4.52 -0.52
N GLY A 47 11.25 5.59 -1.04
CA GLY A 47 11.05 5.78 -2.47
C GLY A 47 10.03 4.83 -3.10
N ILE A 48 9.19 4.16 -2.30
CA ILE A 48 8.17 3.24 -2.79
C ILE A 48 6.98 4.04 -3.34
N GLY A 49 6.59 3.73 -4.58
CA GLY A 49 5.50 4.41 -5.27
C GLY A 49 4.13 4.13 -4.61
N VAL A 50 3.44 5.20 -4.22
CA VAL A 50 2.06 5.13 -3.68
C VAL A 50 1.09 5.79 -4.66
N GLN A 51 0.06 5.05 -5.05
CA GLN A 51 -1.01 5.56 -5.93
C GLN A 51 -2.34 5.61 -5.18
N PHE A 52 -2.89 6.82 -5.05
CA PHE A 52 -4.25 7.00 -4.53
C PHE A 52 -5.27 6.79 -5.65
N VAL A 53 -6.09 5.75 -5.51
CA VAL A 53 -7.07 5.34 -6.52
C VAL A 53 -8.48 5.36 -5.96
N ASN A 54 -9.48 5.47 -6.83
CA ASN A 54 -10.87 5.36 -6.40
C ASN A 54 -11.23 3.90 -6.03
N ARG A 55 -12.40 3.71 -5.42
CA ARG A 55 -12.85 2.37 -4.96
C ARG A 55 -12.94 1.37 -6.11
N GLN A 56 -13.47 1.78 -7.26
CA GLN A 56 -13.62 0.91 -8.43
C GLN A 56 -12.27 0.39 -8.94
N THR A 57 -11.27 1.27 -9.02
CA THR A 57 -9.91 0.91 -9.43
C THR A 57 -9.23 0.02 -8.39
N LEU A 58 -9.36 0.34 -7.09
CA LEU A 58 -8.79 -0.48 -6.03
C LEU A 58 -9.38 -1.89 -6.04
N ASP A 59 -10.70 -1.99 -6.18
CA ASP A 59 -11.42 -3.26 -6.23
C ASP A 59 -11.07 -4.08 -7.48
N LYS A 60 -10.81 -3.42 -8.62
CA LYS A 60 -10.31 -4.08 -9.83
C LYS A 60 -8.90 -4.63 -9.63
N LYS A 61 -8.03 -3.87 -8.95
CA LYS A 61 -6.65 -4.29 -8.63
C LYS A 61 -6.62 -5.39 -7.58
N SER A 62 -7.61 -5.46 -6.69
CA SER A 62 -7.71 -6.47 -5.64
C SER A 62 -8.47 -7.73 -6.04
N ARG A 63 -8.97 -7.79 -7.28
CA ARG A 63 -9.62 -8.98 -7.84
C ARG A 63 -8.63 -9.69 -8.74
N TRP A 64 -8.45 -10.97 -8.46
CA TRP A 64 -7.75 -11.94 -9.30
C TRP A 64 -8.38 -11.98 -10.70
#